data_AF-A0A8C4K9Z2-F1
#
_entry.id   AF-A0A8C4K9Z2-F1
#
_cell.length_a   1.000
_cell.length_b   1.000
_cell.length_c   1.000
_cell.angle_alpha   90.00
_cell.angle_beta   90.00
_cell.angle_gamma   90.00
#
_symmetry.space_group_name_H-M   'P 1'
#
loop_
_entity.id
_entity.type
_entity.pdbx_description
1 polymer ?
#
loop_
_entity_poly.entity_id
_entity_poly.type
_entity_poly.pdbx_seq_one_letter_code
_entity_poly.pdbx_strand_id
1 'polypeptide(L)'
;MPYFKQCFTKNFLIACCMYFFSDSRVRGWFLLDSYLPTFFLTGAYLVCIWLGNQFMKNRPAFSLRAHLIVYNLGITLLSLYMFIEVSIL
;
A
#
# COMPACT_ATOMS: atom_id res chain seq x y z
N MET A 1 -19.07 15.90 -13.25
CA MET A 1 -18.17 14.95 -12.57
C MET A 1 -18.12 15.21 -11.05
N PRO A 2 -19.09 14.73 -10.27
CA PRO A 2 -19.23 15.05 -8.83
C PRO A 2 -18.49 14.08 -7.87
N TYR A 3 -18.00 12.93 -8.34
CA TYR A 3 -17.42 11.87 -7.49
C TYR A 3 -16.05 12.22 -6.87
N PHE A 4 -15.25 13.09 -7.50
CA PHE A 4 -13.90 13.43 -7.03
C PHE A 4 -13.91 14.37 -5.81
N LYS A 5 -14.86 15.34 -5.75
CA LYS A 5 -15.00 16.24 -4.59
C LYS A 5 -15.51 15.52 -3.35
N GLN A 6 -16.43 14.56 -3.49
CA GLN A 6 -16.98 13.80 -2.37
C GLN A 6 -15.93 12.91 -1.68
N CYS A 7 -14.96 12.40 -2.45
CA CYS A 7 -13.87 11.59 -1.91
C CYS A 7 -12.94 12.43 -1.02
N PHE A 8 -12.60 13.66 -1.43
CA PHE A 8 -11.66 14.51 -0.69
C PHE A 8 -12.22 14.95 0.69
N THR A 9 -13.50 15.34 0.76
CA THR A 9 -14.14 15.75 2.03
C THR A 9 -14.35 14.57 2.99
N LYS A 10 -14.67 13.38 2.47
CA LYS A 10 -14.82 12.17 3.30
C LYS A 10 -13.47 11.67 3.85
N ASN A 11 -12.39 11.77 3.08
CA ASN A 11 -11.05 11.39 3.54
C ASN A 11 -10.53 12.29 4.68
N PHE A 12 -10.86 13.59 4.68
CA PHE A 12 -10.44 14.52 5.75
C PHE A 12 -11.13 14.22 7.10
N LEU A 13 -12.43 13.91 7.08
CA LEU A 13 -13.19 13.52 8.27
C LEU A 13 -12.74 12.17 8.85
N ILE A 14 -12.40 11.21 7.99
CA ILE A 14 -11.88 9.91 8.40
C ILE A 14 -10.49 10.06 9.02
N ALA A 15 -9.60 10.88 8.43
CA ALA A 15 -8.27 11.15 8.97
C ALA A 15 -8.31 11.76 10.38
N CYS A 16 -9.25 12.66 10.66
CA CYS A 16 -9.40 13.29 11.98
C CYS A 16 -9.85 12.29 13.07
N CYS A 17 -10.78 11.39 12.71
CA CYS A 17 -11.27 10.34 13.63
C CYS A 17 -10.17 9.29 13.92
N MET A 18 -9.36 8.96 12.92
CA MET A 18 -8.23 8.03 13.05
C MET A 18 -7.06 8.62 13.85
N TYR A 19 -6.82 9.94 13.78
CA TYR A 19 -5.81 10.62 14.59
C TYR A 19 -6.15 10.59 16.09
N PHE A 20 -7.44 10.67 16.43
CA PHE A 20 -7.93 10.65 17.82
C PHE A 20 -7.85 9.27 18.47
N PHE A 21 -8.01 8.19 17.70
CA PHE A 21 -7.91 6.79 18.16
C PHE A 21 -6.56 6.12 17.86
N SER A 22 -5.54 6.90 17.47
CA SER A 22 -4.19 6.36 17.27
C SER A 22 -3.53 6.04 18.60
N ASP A 23 -3.30 4.76 18.84
CA ASP A 23 -2.61 4.22 20.02
C ASP A 23 -1.23 4.87 20.18
N SER A 24 -0.90 5.37 21.37
CA SER A 24 0.38 6.05 21.63
C SER A 24 1.61 5.16 21.46
N ARG A 25 1.43 3.83 21.42
CA ARG A 25 2.52 2.85 21.27
C ARG A 25 3.11 2.77 19.86
N VAL A 26 2.37 3.24 18.83
CA VAL A 26 2.77 3.18 17.41
C VAL A 26 3.16 4.55 16.82
N ARG A 27 3.05 5.63 17.61
CA ARG A 27 3.58 6.96 17.27
C ARG A 27 5.11 6.89 17.14
N GLY A 28 5.65 7.25 15.97
CA GLY A 28 7.08 7.17 15.65
C GLY A 28 7.51 6.04 14.71
N TRP A 29 6.59 5.15 14.31
CA TRP A 29 6.89 4.16 13.25
C TRP A 29 6.88 4.82 11.88
N PHE A 30 7.92 4.56 11.09
CA PHE A 30 8.08 5.10 9.73
C PHE A 30 6.86 4.72 8.87
N LEU A 31 6.22 5.71 8.23
CA LEU A 31 4.94 5.63 7.48
C LEU A 31 3.63 5.47 8.28
N LEU A 32 3.65 5.25 9.59
CA LEU A 32 2.44 5.06 10.42
C LEU A 32 2.00 6.32 11.19
N ASP A 33 2.90 7.30 11.31
CA ASP A 33 2.66 8.52 12.11
C ASP A 33 1.76 9.54 11.41
N SER A 34 1.53 9.41 10.11
CA SER A 34 0.79 10.39 9.31
C SER A 34 0.11 9.77 8.09
N TYR A 35 -1.12 10.20 7.81
CA TYR A 35 -1.90 9.79 6.63
C TYR A 35 -1.40 10.39 5.31
N LEU A 36 -0.60 11.45 5.38
CA LEU A 36 -0.03 12.12 4.21
C LEU A 36 1.00 11.25 3.47
N PRO A 37 2.05 10.68 4.11
CA PRO A 37 3.03 9.86 3.41
C PRO A 37 2.41 8.62 2.72
N THR A 38 1.41 7.97 3.32
CA THR A 38 0.69 6.85 2.69
C THR A 38 -0.14 7.27 1.48
N PHE A 39 -0.77 8.45 1.54
CA PHE A 39 -1.48 9.04 0.41
C PHE A 39 -0.54 9.36 -0.77
N PHE A 40 0.60 10.00 -0.49
CA PHE A 40 1.61 10.29 -1.51
C PHE A 40 2.16 9.02 -2.14
N LEU A 41 2.44 7.99 -1.34
CA LEU A 41 2.96 6.71 -1.83
C LEU A 41 1.95 6.01 -2.75
N THR A 42 0.66 6.06 -2.39
CA THR A 42 -0.43 5.50 -3.19
C THR A 42 -0.59 6.28 -4.51
N GLY A 43 -0.53 7.60 -4.47
CA GLY A 43 -0.54 8.45 -5.66
C GLY A 43 0.64 8.13 -6.60
N ALA A 44 1.85 8.01 -6.04
CA ALA A 44 3.05 7.63 -6.79
C ALA A 44 2.92 6.23 -7.41
N TYR A 45 2.38 5.25 -6.70
CA TYR A 45 2.14 3.89 -7.21
C TYR A 45 1.22 3.90 -8.44
N LEU A 46 0.11 4.66 -8.39
CA LEU A 46 -0.82 4.77 -9.52
C LEU A 46 -0.17 5.43 -10.73
N VAL A 47 0.64 6.48 -10.52
CA VAL A 47 1.42 7.12 -11.57
C VAL A 47 2.38 6.12 -12.21
N CYS A 48 3.13 5.34 -11.41
CA CYS A 48 4.02 4.29 -11.91
C CYS A 48 3.28 3.24 -12.76
N ILE A 49 2.09 2.79 -12.34
CA ILE A 49 1.27 1.85 -13.15
C ILE A 49 0.85 2.48 -14.48
N TRP A 50 0.44 3.74 -14.47
CA TRP A 50 0.00 4.43 -15.68
C TRP A 50 1.17 4.58 -16.67
N LEU A 51 2.35 4.99 -16.20
CA LEU A 51 3.57 5.02 -17.01
C LEU A 51 3.91 3.61 -17.52
N GLY A 52 3.90 2.60 -16.64
CA GLY A 52 4.20 1.21 -17.00
C GLY A 52 3.29 0.67 -18.11
N ASN A 53 1.99 0.93 -18.03
CA ASN A 53 1.04 0.54 -19.09
C ASN A 53 1.31 1.25 -20.41
N GLN A 54 1.64 2.55 -20.39
CA GLN A 54 1.98 3.28 -21.62
C GLN A 54 3.26 2.75 -22.28
N PHE A 55 4.29 2.42 -21.49
CA PHE A 55 5.53 1.85 -22.00
C PHE A 55 5.35 0.42 -22.55
N MET A 56 4.45 -0.37 -21.98
CA MET A 56 4.17 -1.74 -22.43
C MET A 56 3.26 -1.82 -23.66
N LYS A 57 2.63 -0.74 -24.12
CA LYS A 57 1.76 -0.75 -25.32
C LYS A 57 2.46 -1.19 -26.60
N ASN A 58 3.76 -0.95 -26.72
CA ASN A 58 4.53 -1.22 -27.95
C ASN A 58 5.56 -2.36 -27.78
N ARG A 59 5.46 -3.16 -26.71
CA ARG A 59 6.44 -4.22 -26.39
C ARG A 59 5.71 -5.48 -25.88
N PRO A 60 6.21 -6.70 -26.18
CA PRO A 60 5.69 -7.92 -25.59
C PRO A 60 5.99 -7.98 -24.07
N ALA A 61 5.15 -8.72 -23.33
CA ALA A 61 5.27 -8.84 -21.88
C ALA A 61 6.63 -9.43 -21.46
N PHE A 62 7.25 -8.84 -20.44
CA PHE A 62 8.51 -9.33 -19.88
C PHE A 62 8.31 -10.68 -19.16
N SER A 63 9.23 -11.63 -19.36
CA SER A 63 9.22 -12.92 -18.67
C SER A 63 9.80 -12.83 -17.25
N LEU A 64 9.15 -12.08 -16.37
CA LEU A 64 9.55 -11.92 -14.96
C LEU A 64 9.24 -13.16 -14.08
N ARG A 65 9.13 -14.35 -14.67
CA ARG A 65 8.67 -15.57 -13.97
C ARG A 65 9.55 -15.90 -12.75
N ALA A 66 10.87 -15.83 -12.89
CA ALA A 66 11.79 -16.10 -11.78
C ALA A 66 11.59 -15.11 -10.62
N HIS A 67 11.41 -13.82 -10.93
CA HIS A 67 11.16 -12.78 -9.93
C HIS A 67 9.80 -13.00 -9.25
N LEU A 68 8.76 -13.36 -10.00
CA LEU A 68 7.45 -13.70 -9.43
C LEU A 68 7.53 -14.92 -8.52
N ILE A 69 8.30 -15.95 -8.87
CA ILE A 69 8.45 -17.15 -8.05
C ILE A 69 9.13 -16.79 -6.72
N VAL A 70 10.26 -16.07 -6.76
CA VAL A 70 10.98 -15.63 -5.56
C VAL A 70 10.11 -14.74 -4.68
N TYR A 71 9.37 -13.80 -5.27
CA TYR A 71 8.44 -12.93 -4.56
C TYR A 71 7.32 -13.71 -3.86
N ASN A 72 6.65 -14.60 -4.59
CA ASN A 72 5.56 -15.40 -4.02
C ASN A 72 6.07 -16.31 -2.89
N LEU A 73 7.24 -16.95 -3.05
CA LEU A 73 7.84 -17.75 -1.98
C LEU A 73 8.16 -16.90 -0.74
N GLY A 74 8.71 -15.71 -0.92
CA GLY A 74 8.98 -14.78 0.18
C GLY A 74 7.70 -14.39 0.94
N ILE A 75 6.63 -14.05 0.22
CA ILE A 75 5.34 -13.69 0.82
C ILE A 75 4.70 -14.89 1.55
N THR A 76 4.77 -16.10 0.98
CA THR A 76 4.28 -17.31 1.65
C THR A 76 5.04 -17.60 2.94
N LEU A 77 6.37 -17.51 2.93
CA LEU A 77 7.20 -17.69 4.14
C LEU A 77 6.90 -16.62 5.19
N LEU A 78 6.76 -15.36 4.78
CA LEU A 78 6.39 -14.26 5.69
C LEU A 78 5.00 -14.48 6.29
N SER A 79 4.03 -14.94 5.50
CA SER A 79 2.69 -15.28 5.99
C SER A 79 2.71 -16.43 6.99
N LEU A 80 3.56 -17.44 6.76
CA LEU A 80 3.75 -18.55 7.71
C LEU A 80 4.38 -18.07 9.01
N TYR A 81 5.36 -17.17 8.94
CA TYR A 81 5.99 -16.56 10.12
C TYR A 81 4.96 -15.83 10.98
N MET A 82 4.17 -14.93 10.37
CA MET A 82 3.10 -14.21 11.08
C MET A 82 2.07 -15.17 11.69
N PHE A 83 1.72 -16.24 10.98
CA PHE A 83 0.79 -17.25 11.47
C PHE A 83 1.34 -17.99 12.70
N ILE A 84 2.63 -18.35 12.69
CA ILE A 84 3.29 -19.01 13.82
C ILE A 84 3.35 -18.07 15.02
N GLU A 85 3.78 -16.83 14.84
CA GLU A 85 3.84 -15.82 15.91
C GLU A 85 2.46 -15.63 16.55
N VAL A 86 1.39 -15.46 15.76
CA VAL A 86 0.01 -15.32 16.28
C VAL A 86 -0.54 -16.61 16.89
N SER A 87 -0.09 -17.78 16.45
CA SER A 87 -0.55 -19.07 16.99
C SER A 87 0.18 -19.46 18.29
N ILE A 88 1.40 -18.94 18.50
CA ILE A 88 2.22 -19.17 19.70
C ILE A 88 1.88 -18.17 20.82
N LEU A 89 1.42 -16.98 20.45
CA LEU A 89 1.09 -15.86 21.35
C LEU A 89 -0.35 -15.98 21.87
#